data_AF-A0A2A2GIP0-F1
#
_entry.id   AF-A0A2A2GIP0-F1
#
_cell.length_a   1.000
_cell.length_b   1.000
_cell.length_c   1.000
_cell.angle_alpha   90.00
_cell.angle_beta   90.00
_cell.angle_gamma   90.00
#
_symmetry.space_group_name_H-M   'P 1'
#
loop_
_entity.id
_entity.type
_entity.pdbx_description
1 polymer ?
#
loop_
_entity_poly.entity_id
_entity_poly.type
_entity_poly.pdbx_seq_one_letter_code
_entity_poly.pdbx_strand_id
1 'polypeptide(L)'
;MLNRRTPKLRPIRIRAGALGANTPSSDLIVSPQHRILVRSKIARKMFGADEVLVAAKQLIVLDGIDVAEDMESVEYFHILFDRHEVVFSNGAETESLYTGPEALKAVGKAAQDEIFTLFPELRDRDYAAAGARVLASGRTARRLAMRHAQHGRPLVQ
;
A
#
# COMPACT_ATOMS: atom_id res chain seq x y z
N MET A 1 17.86 13.57 4.90
CA MET A 1 18.61 12.71 5.86
C MET A 1 17.73 11.81 6.75
N LEU A 2 16.43 11.58 6.46
CA LEU A 2 15.54 10.77 7.33
C LEU A 2 15.74 9.23 7.26
N ASN A 3 16.35 8.67 6.20
CA ASN A 3 16.26 7.23 5.91
C ASN A 3 17.14 6.28 6.75
N ARG A 4 18.25 6.75 7.35
CA ARG A 4 19.17 5.86 8.11
C ARG A 4 18.74 5.58 9.55
N ARG A 5 17.97 6.48 10.18
CA ARG A 5 17.66 6.40 11.63
C ARG A 5 16.37 5.66 11.98
N THR A 6 15.53 5.32 11.00
CA THR A 6 14.23 4.68 11.27
C THR A 6 13.97 3.54 10.30
N PRO A 7 14.48 2.32 10.57
CA PRO A 7 14.36 1.17 9.66
C PRO A 7 12.92 0.86 9.20
N LYS A 8 11.93 1.19 10.04
CA LYS A 8 10.50 0.99 9.76
C LYS A 8 9.93 1.93 8.68
N LEU A 9 10.66 2.97 8.29
CA LEU A 9 10.26 3.95 7.27
C LEU A 9 10.97 3.75 5.92
N ARG A 10 11.90 2.78 5.84
CA ARG A 10 12.62 2.52 4.59
C ARG A 10 11.64 2.16 3.47
N PRO A 11 11.78 2.73 2.27
CA PRO A 11 10.87 2.47 1.16
C PRO A 11 10.90 0.99 0.74
N ILE A 12 9.80 0.54 0.17
CA ILE A 12 9.70 -0.76 -0.50
C ILE A 12 9.81 -0.52 -2.00
N ARG A 13 10.70 -1.26 -2.64
CA ARG A 13 10.81 -1.35 -4.10
C ARG A 13 10.03 -2.56 -4.58
N ILE A 14 9.18 -2.33 -5.56
CA ILE A 14 8.50 -3.37 -6.33
C ILE A 14 9.08 -3.27 -7.74
N ARG A 15 9.89 -4.24 -8.14
CA ARG A 15 10.53 -4.25 -9.46
C ARG A 15 9.50 -4.33 -10.58
N ALA A 16 9.86 -3.80 -11.75
CA ALA A 16 9.06 -3.97 -12.95
C ALA A 16 8.64 -5.44 -13.15
N GLY A 17 7.36 -5.68 -13.40
CA GLY A 17 6.78 -7.01 -13.60
C GLY A 17 6.56 -7.87 -12.35
N ALA A 18 7.02 -7.45 -11.16
CA ALA A 18 6.98 -8.29 -9.95
C ALA A 18 5.57 -8.64 -9.44
N LEU A 19 4.54 -7.87 -9.80
CA LEU A 19 3.15 -8.15 -9.42
C LEU A 19 2.45 -9.13 -10.38
N GLY A 20 3.03 -9.37 -11.56
CA GLY A 20 2.44 -10.14 -12.66
C GLY A 20 2.11 -9.27 -13.87
N ALA A 21 1.94 -9.88 -15.04
CA ALA A 21 1.50 -9.21 -16.28
C ALA A 21 2.26 -7.91 -16.62
N ASN A 22 3.60 -7.91 -16.50
CA ASN A 22 4.44 -6.71 -16.70
C ASN A 22 4.06 -5.51 -15.81
N THR A 23 3.55 -5.80 -14.61
CA THR A 23 3.11 -4.80 -13.63
C THR A 23 4.02 -4.83 -12.39
N PRO A 24 4.51 -3.70 -11.89
CA PRO A 24 4.47 -2.38 -12.52
C PRO A 24 5.28 -2.34 -13.83
N SER A 25 5.04 -1.34 -14.67
CA SER A 25 5.75 -1.14 -15.96
C SER A 25 7.19 -0.66 -15.78
N SER A 26 7.51 -0.11 -14.61
CA SER A 26 8.84 0.28 -14.16
C SER A 26 8.93 0.09 -12.64
N ASP A 27 10.13 0.08 -12.07
CA ASP A 27 10.30 -0.04 -10.62
C ASP A 27 9.44 0.99 -9.89
N LEU A 28 8.64 0.52 -8.93
CA LEU A 28 7.73 1.32 -8.13
C LEU A 28 8.27 1.40 -6.70
N ILE A 29 8.54 2.62 -6.24
CA ILE A 29 9.03 2.91 -4.88
C ILE A 29 7.88 3.48 -4.06
N VAL A 30 7.54 2.81 -2.96
CA VAL A 30 6.40 3.18 -2.12
C VAL A 30 6.76 3.12 -0.64
N SER A 31 5.97 3.82 0.18
CA SER A 31 6.10 3.68 1.63
C SER A 31 5.71 2.26 2.07
N PRO A 32 6.25 1.74 3.19
CA PRO A 32 5.94 0.39 3.69
C PRO A 32 4.46 0.09 3.88
N GLN A 33 3.67 1.11 4.21
CA GLN A 33 2.24 0.98 4.49
C GLN A 33 1.36 1.15 3.26
N HIS A 34 1.89 1.75 2.18
CA HIS A 34 1.15 1.96 0.96
C HIS A 34 0.65 0.62 0.41
N ARG A 35 -0.63 0.56 0.07
CA ARG A 35 -1.28 -0.67 -0.36
C ARG A 35 -1.30 -0.83 -1.86
N ILE A 36 -1.05 -2.06 -2.25
CA ILE A 36 -1.07 -2.54 -3.63
C ILE A 36 -2.32 -3.39 -3.80
N LEU A 37 -3.01 -3.24 -4.93
CA LEU A 37 -4.15 -4.08 -5.27
C LEU A 37 -3.66 -5.49 -5.62
N VAL A 38 -4.28 -6.49 -5.01
CA VAL A 38 -4.09 -7.90 -5.34
C VAL A 38 -5.40 -8.44 -5.88
N ARG A 39 -5.33 -9.03 -7.07
CA ARG A 39 -6.46 -9.67 -7.77
C ARG A 39 -6.04 -11.08 -8.13
N SER A 40 -6.50 -12.06 -7.35
CA SER A 40 -6.09 -13.45 -7.52
C SER A 40 -7.09 -14.45 -6.96
N LYS A 41 -7.05 -15.69 -7.47
CA LYS A 41 -7.84 -16.80 -6.91
C LYS A 41 -7.48 -17.08 -5.44
N ILE A 42 -6.24 -16.81 -5.03
CA ILE A 42 -5.79 -16.98 -3.64
C ILE A 42 -6.44 -15.90 -2.77
N ALA A 43 -6.46 -14.64 -3.22
CA ALA A 43 -7.12 -13.54 -2.53
C ALA A 43 -8.63 -13.82 -2.37
N ARG A 44 -9.32 -14.20 -3.45
CA ARG A 44 -10.74 -14.59 -3.42
C ARG A 44 -11.03 -15.66 -2.38
N LYS A 45 -10.22 -16.73 -2.34
CA LYS A 45 -10.39 -17.82 -1.34
C LYS A 45 -10.13 -17.39 0.09
N MET A 46 -9.26 -16.40 0.31
CA MET A 46 -8.86 -15.97 1.66
C MET A 46 -9.76 -14.89 2.24
N PHE A 47 -10.26 -13.99 1.39
CA PHE A 47 -10.96 -12.78 1.81
C PHE A 47 -12.42 -12.76 1.35
N GLY A 48 -12.85 -13.71 0.53
CA GLY A 48 -14.19 -13.69 -0.07
C GLY A 48 -14.41 -12.54 -1.04
N ALA A 49 -13.33 -11.89 -1.50
CA ALA A 49 -13.37 -10.71 -2.36
C ALA A 49 -12.39 -10.86 -3.52
N ASP A 50 -12.77 -10.33 -4.68
CA ASP A 50 -11.97 -10.40 -5.91
C ASP A 50 -10.71 -9.54 -5.85
N GLU A 51 -10.80 -8.45 -5.09
CA GLU A 51 -9.78 -7.41 -5.01
C GLU A 51 -9.52 -7.06 -3.55
N VAL A 52 -8.24 -7.04 -3.18
CA VAL A 52 -7.78 -6.82 -1.81
C VAL A 52 -6.59 -5.86 -1.83
N LEU A 53 -6.60 -4.86 -0.95
CA LEU A 53 -5.49 -3.92 -0.79
C LEU A 53 -4.53 -4.39 0.30
N VAL A 54 -3.28 -4.60 -0.10
CA VAL A 54 -2.23 -5.21 0.74
C VAL A 54 -1.04 -4.26 0.88
N ALA A 55 -0.67 -3.94 2.12
CA ALA A 55 0.48 -3.08 2.39
C ALA A 55 1.78 -3.67 1.83
N ALA A 56 2.56 -2.87 1.11
CA ALA A 56 3.77 -3.29 0.38
C ALA A 56 4.76 -4.07 1.26
N LYS A 57 4.95 -3.66 2.53
CA LYS A 57 5.86 -4.36 3.45
C LYS A 57 5.49 -5.82 3.74
N GLN A 58 4.24 -6.21 3.50
CA GLN A 58 3.79 -7.60 3.69
C GLN A 58 4.11 -8.48 2.48
N LEU A 59 4.52 -7.89 1.36
CA LEU A 59 4.80 -8.56 0.10
C LEU A 59 6.29 -8.91 -0.11
N ILE A 60 7.19 -8.48 0.79
CA ILE A 60 8.66 -8.65 0.68
C ILE A 60 9.11 -10.14 0.55
N VAL A 61 8.25 -11.10 0.88
CA VAL A 61 8.56 -12.53 0.68
C VAL A 61 8.49 -12.95 -0.80
N LEU A 62 7.96 -12.10 -1.67
CA LEU A 62 7.83 -12.35 -3.09
C LEU A 62 9.06 -11.87 -3.83
N ASP A 63 9.43 -12.62 -4.86
CA ASP A 63 10.54 -12.23 -5.73
C ASP A 63 10.28 -10.88 -6.41
N GLY A 64 11.32 -10.06 -6.52
CA GLY A 64 11.21 -8.71 -7.06
C GLY A 64 10.64 -7.65 -6.11
N ILE A 65 10.34 -7.97 -4.84
CA ILE A 65 9.85 -7.00 -3.85
C ILE A 65 10.79 -6.95 -2.64
N ASP A 66 11.44 -5.81 -2.41
CA ASP A 66 12.45 -5.67 -1.36
C ASP A 66 12.45 -4.29 -0.69
N VAL A 67 13.18 -4.18 0.42
CA VAL A 67 13.47 -2.89 1.04
C VAL A 67 14.56 -2.21 0.22
N ALA A 68 14.29 -0.98 -0.26
CA ALA A 68 15.28 -0.22 -1.02
C ALA A 68 16.34 0.38 -0.08
N GLU A 69 17.45 -0.34 0.10
CA GLU A 69 18.56 0.07 0.98
C GLU A 69 19.52 1.07 0.34
N ASP A 70 19.45 1.21 -0.97
CA ASP A 70 20.32 2.03 -1.83
C ASP A 70 19.83 3.48 -1.99
N MET A 71 18.77 3.89 -1.27
CA MET A 71 18.18 5.22 -1.38
C MET A 71 18.52 6.12 -0.19
N GLU A 72 19.28 7.20 -0.44
CA GLU A 72 19.67 8.17 0.59
C GLU A 72 18.50 9.03 1.12
N SER A 73 17.56 9.37 0.25
CA SER A 73 16.31 10.06 0.59
C SER A 73 15.16 9.62 -0.29
N VAL A 74 13.94 9.81 0.23
CA VAL A 74 12.68 9.57 -0.49
C VAL A 74 11.70 10.66 -0.08
N GLU A 75 10.87 11.07 -1.02
CA GLU A 75 9.74 11.97 -0.80
C GLU A 75 8.45 11.24 -1.16
N TYR A 76 7.41 11.39 -0.35
CA TYR A 76 6.13 10.73 -0.56
C TYR A 76 5.06 11.78 -0.83
N PHE A 77 4.35 11.61 -1.94
CA PHE A 77 3.19 12.41 -2.29
C PHE A 77 1.94 11.61 -1.96
N HIS A 78 1.04 12.21 -1.18
CA HIS A 78 -0.26 11.62 -0.84
C HIS A 78 -1.34 12.32 -1.64
N ILE A 79 -2.17 11.55 -2.34
CA ILE A 79 -3.31 12.04 -3.10
C ILE A 79 -4.57 11.66 -2.33
N LEU A 80 -5.35 12.65 -1.93
CA LEU A 80 -6.60 12.46 -1.20
C LEU A 80 -7.79 12.80 -2.10
N PHE A 81 -8.82 11.96 -2.05
CA PHE A 81 -10.10 12.14 -2.73
C PHE A 81 -11.23 12.11 -1.69
N ASP A 82 -12.44 12.48 -2.09
CA ASP A 82 -13.65 12.40 -1.25
C ASP A 82 -13.92 10.98 -0.72
N ARG A 83 -13.41 9.96 -1.42
CA ARG A 83 -13.45 8.56 -1.02
C ARG A 83 -12.08 7.93 -1.19
N HIS A 84 -11.83 6.83 -0.49
CA HIS A 84 -10.64 6.04 -0.76
C HIS A 84 -10.78 5.40 -2.15
N GLU A 85 -9.78 5.59 -3.02
CA GLU A 85 -9.81 5.20 -4.42
C GLU A 85 -8.63 4.29 -4.77
N VAL A 86 -8.79 3.51 -5.84
CA VAL A 86 -7.67 2.83 -6.50
C VAL A 86 -7.13 3.74 -7.60
N VAL A 87 -5.82 3.94 -7.61
CA VAL A 87 -5.11 4.77 -8.60
C VAL A 87 -4.04 3.93 -9.31
N PHE A 88 -3.53 4.43 -10.43
CA PHE A 88 -2.45 3.77 -11.18
C PHE A 88 -1.11 4.45 -10.90
N SER A 89 -0.15 3.69 -10.39
CA SER A 89 1.22 4.12 -10.11
C SER A 89 2.20 3.24 -10.88
N ASN A 90 2.91 3.79 -11.86
CA ASN A 90 3.79 3.05 -12.77
C ASN A 90 3.09 1.79 -13.36
N GLY A 91 1.82 1.94 -13.75
CA GLY A 91 1.00 0.84 -14.28
C GLY A 91 0.44 -0.14 -13.24
N ALA A 92 0.86 -0.08 -11.97
CA ALA A 92 0.28 -0.88 -10.90
C ALA A 92 -0.93 -0.19 -10.26
N GLU A 93 -1.96 -0.97 -9.95
CA GLU A 93 -3.10 -0.52 -9.15
C GLU A 93 -2.70 -0.38 -7.68
N THR A 94 -2.74 0.83 -7.14
CA THR A 94 -2.38 1.17 -5.77
C THR A 94 -3.45 2.01 -5.10
N GLU A 95 -3.28 2.31 -3.82
CA GLU A 95 -4.26 3.05 -3.04
C GLU A 95 -4.06 4.58 -3.11
N SER A 96 -5.13 5.36 -3.05
CA SER A 96 -5.07 6.77 -2.64
C SER A 96 -4.90 6.89 -1.11
N LEU A 97 -4.78 8.10 -0.55
CA LEU A 97 -4.63 8.25 0.90
C LEU A 97 -5.90 7.74 1.63
N TYR A 98 -5.80 6.58 2.26
CA TYR A 98 -6.83 6.06 3.14
C TYR A 98 -6.81 6.81 4.48
N THR A 99 -7.84 7.58 4.80
CA THR A 99 -7.91 8.43 6.01
C THR A 99 -8.40 7.69 7.26
N GLY A 100 -7.99 6.42 7.43
CA GLY A 100 -8.23 5.69 8.67
C GLY A 100 -7.48 6.30 9.88
N PRO A 101 -7.80 5.87 11.12
CA PRO A 101 -7.33 6.50 12.37
C PRO A 101 -5.81 6.64 12.52
N GLU A 102 -5.02 5.85 11.78
CA GLU A 102 -3.56 5.89 11.82
C GLU A 102 -2.92 6.71 10.68
N ALA A 103 -3.61 6.89 9.54
CA ALA A 103 -3.00 7.44 8.33
C ALA A 103 -2.68 8.94 8.44
N LEU A 104 -3.53 9.70 9.14
CA LEU A 104 -3.33 11.13 9.35
C LEU A 104 -2.11 11.45 10.23
N LYS A 105 -1.56 10.45 10.94
CA LYS A 105 -0.32 10.62 11.72
C LYS A 105 0.93 10.63 10.83
N ALA A 106 0.84 10.12 9.59
CA ALA A 106 1.97 9.95 8.69
C ALA A 106 2.28 11.18 7.82
N VAL A 107 1.31 12.07 7.62
CA VAL A 107 1.42 13.24 6.73
C VAL A 107 2.04 14.47 7.39
N GLY A 108 2.37 14.40 8.68
CA GLY A 108 2.92 15.53 9.45
C GLY A 108 1.84 16.53 9.88
N LYS A 109 2.17 17.39 10.84
CA LYS A 109 1.17 18.24 11.52
C LYS A 109 0.52 19.28 10.59
N ALA A 110 1.32 19.94 9.75
CA ALA A 110 0.82 20.96 8.83
C ALA A 110 -0.17 20.40 7.79
N ALA A 111 0.20 19.31 7.10
CA ALA A 111 -0.70 18.66 6.15
C ALA A 111 -1.91 18.03 6.85
N GLN A 112 -1.75 17.51 8.08
CA GLN A 112 -2.87 17.04 8.89
C GLN A 112 -3.87 18.16 9.20
N ASP A 113 -3.40 19.36 9.56
CA ASP A 113 -4.28 20.50 9.85
C ASP A 113 -5.01 21.00 8.59
N GLU A 114 -4.35 20.99 7.44
CA GLU A 114 -4.96 21.27 6.13
C GLU A 114 -6.04 20.23 5.79
N ILE A 115 -5.73 18.93 5.90
CA ILE A 115 -6.69 17.84 5.67
C ILE A 115 -7.90 17.98 6.59
N PHE A 116 -7.70 18.27 7.87
CA PHE A 116 -8.79 18.48 8.83
C PHE A 116 -9.60 19.76 8.61
N THR A 117 -9.11 20.68 7.80
CA THR A 117 -9.84 21.89 7.38
C THR A 117 -10.70 21.58 6.17
N LEU A 118 -10.17 20.80 5.21
CA LEU A 118 -10.88 20.38 4.00
C LEU A 118 -11.91 19.28 4.26
N PHE A 119 -11.63 18.37 5.20
CA PHE A 119 -12.45 17.21 5.56
C PHE A 119 -12.69 17.17 7.08
N PRO A 120 -13.57 18.03 7.62
CA PRO A 120 -13.79 18.16 9.06
C PRO A 120 -14.26 16.86 9.73
N GLU A 121 -14.99 16.00 9.02
CA GLU A 121 -15.49 14.71 9.46
C GLU A 121 -14.37 13.75 9.90
N LEU A 122 -13.15 13.91 9.36
CA LEU A 122 -12.00 13.10 9.76
C LEU A 122 -11.55 13.35 11.21
N ARG A 123 -12.01 14.44 11.84
CA ARG A 123 -11.78 14.73 13.26
C ARG A 123 -12.65 13.87 14.18
N ASP A 124 -13.75 13.34 13.67
CA ASP A 124 -14.64 12.49 14.43
C ASP A 124 -13.95 11.15 14.73
N ARG A 125 -13.96 10.75 16.00
CA ARG A 125 -13.37 9.49 16.45
C ARG A 125 -14.15 8.28 15.95
N ASP A 126 -15.43 8.45 15.68
CA ASP A 126 -16.32 7.42 15.19
C ASP A 126 -16.36 7.38 13.64
N TYR A 127 -15.62 8.28 12.97
CA TYR A 127 -15.48 8.26 11.53
C TYR A 127 -14.75 6.99 11.07
N ALA A 128 -15.50 6.11 10.43
CA ALA A 128 -14.97 4.91 9.81
C ALA A 128 -14.79 5.15 8.30
N ALA A 129 -13.58 5.55 7.90
CA ALA A 129 -13.22 5.64 6.48
C ALA A 129 -13.49 4.29 5.80
N ALA A 130 -14.28 4.30 4.72
CA ALA A 130 -14.47 3.11 3.90
C ALA A 130 -13.26 2.93 2.98
N GLY A 131 -12.69 1.73 2.95
CA GLY A 131 -11.64 1.41 1.99
C GLY A 131 -12.22 1.22 0.59
N ALA A 132 -11.48 1.63 -0.46
CA ALA A 132 -11.85 1.35 -1.86
C ALA A 132 -12.12 -0.13 -2.10
N ARG A 133 -11.40 -0.99 -1.38
CA ARG A 133 -11.49 -2.46 -1.37
C ARG A 133 -11.23 -3.00 0.03
N VAL A 134 -11.33 -4.33 0.18
CA VAL A 134 -10.98 -5.03 1.41
C VAL A 134 -9.53 -4.69 1.78
N LEU A 135 -9.33 -4.07 2.94
CA LEU A 135 -8.01 -3.76 3.46
C LEU A 135 -7.49 -4.95 4.26
N ALA A 136 -6.50 -5.68 3.72
CA ALA A 136 -5.95 -6.82 4.43
C ALA A 136 -5.21 -6.37 5.70
N SER A 137 -5.52 -7.01 6.83
CA SER A 137 -4.72 -6.89 8.06
C SER A 137 -3.29 -7.41 7.82
N GLY A 138 -2.31 -6.92 8.58
CA GLY A 138 -0.90 -7.32 8.38
C GLY A 138 -0.67 -8.84 8.49
N ARG A 139 -1.38 -9.52 9.39
CA ARG A 139 -1.24 -10.98 9.58
C ARG A 139 -1.79 -11.76 8.39
N THR A 140 -2.99 -11.42 7.92
CA THR A 140 -3.63 -12.11 6.79
C THR A 140 -2.96 -11.77 5.45
N ALA A 141 -2.52 -10.52 5.27
CA ALA A 141 -1.71 -10.08 4.14
C ALA A 141 -0.40 -10.88 4.00
N ARG A 142 0.33 -11.09 5.10
CA ARG A 142 1.57 -11.88 5.05
C ARG A 142 1.32 -13.34 4.66
N ARG A 143 0.24 -13.94 5.17
CA ARG A 143 -0.18 -15.30 4.77
C ARG A 143 -0.55 -15.38 3.29
N LEU A 144 -1.19 -14.34 2.76
CA LEU A 144 -1.49 -14.23 1.33
C LEU A 144 -0.19 -14.24 0.52
N ALA A 145 0.76 -13.37 0.86
CA ALA A 145 2.06 -13.29 0.17
C ALA A 145 2.82 -14.63 0.21
N MET A 146 2.86 -15.30 1.38
CA MET A 146 3.49 -16.63 1.50
C MET A 146 2.85 -17.68 0.59
N ARG A 147 1.52 -17.68 0.43
CA ARG A 147 0.83 -18.61 -0.48
C ARG A 147 1.14 -18.32 -1.94
N HIS A 148 1.24 -17.04 -2.31
CA HIS A 148 1.65 -16.65 -3.66
C HIS A 148 3.09 -17.13 -3.95
N ALA A 149 4.02 -16.94 -3.02
CA ALA A 149 5.40 -17.43 -3.12
C ALA A 149 5.45 -18.96 -3.24
N GLN A 150 4.74 -19.68 -2.36
CA GLN A 150 4.74 -21.15 -2.34
C GLN A 150 4.18 -21.77 -3.63
N HIS A 151 3.21 -21.12 -4.27
CA HIS A 151 2.54 -21.65 -5.46
C HIS A 151 3.05 -21.03 -6.77
N GLY A 152 4.03 -20.12 -6.73
CA GLY A 152 4.53 -19.41 -7.91
C GLY A 152 3.43 -18.67 -8.68
N ARG A 153 2.46 -18.06 -7.97
CA ARG A 153 1.32 -17.37 -8.59
C ARG A 153 1.50 -15.86 -8.51
N PRO A 154 1.28 -15.11 -9.61
CA PRO A 154 1.33 -13.64 -9.59
C PRO A 154 0.21 -13.06 -8.71
N LEU A 155 0.44 -11.84 -8.21
CA LEU A 155 -0.51 -11.10 -7.39
C LEU A 155 -1.67 -10.51 -8.19
N VAL A 156 -1.43 -10.19 -9.46
CA VAL A 156 -2.41 -9.65 -10.39
C VAL A 156 -2.50 -10.59 -11.60
N GLN A 157 -3.71 -11.12 -11.85
CA GLN A 157 -4.07 -11.99 -12.98
C GLN A 157 -5.58 -12.01 -13.20
#